data_AF-A0A061PBY1-F1
#
_entry.id   AF-A0A061PBY1-F1
#
_cell.length_a   1.000
_cell.length_b   1.000
_cell.length_c   1.000
_cell.angle_alpha   90.00
_cell.angle_beta   90.00
_cell.angle_gamma   90.00
#
_symmetry.space_group_name_H-M   'P 1'
#
loop_
_entity.id
_entity.type
_entity.pdbx_description
1 polymer ?
#
loop_
_entity_poly.entity_id
_entity_poly.type
_entity_poly.pdbx_seq_one_letter_code
_entity_poly.pdbx_strand_id
1 'polypeptide(L)'
;MAGAIFGVGSLFLVAILVFLLVHFMRIKTPERGIFHLSIRYALFSVFLANLGWLVMDAFQGRYIGETGNFIVLHGLGFHALQALLLIGWLLEKSKLHDQKQRMITHTGCTAWTIAIFIVAHQTSIGKTVFEISVFPLLTVFFLLIWLLIIIHSFIQYMLANRSTRPH
;
A
#
# COMPACT_ATOMS: atom_id res chain seq x y z
N MET A 1 22.50 24.07 2.55
CA MET A 1 22.14 23.92 1.11
C MET A 1 21.58 22.55 0.79
N ALA A 2 22.24 21.44 1.14
CA ALA A 2 21.72 20.09 0.89
C ALA A 2 20.30 19.84 1.45
N GLY A 3 20.04 20.21 2.71
CA GLY A 3 18.71 20.06 3.32
C GLY A 3 17.59 20.81 2.58
N ALA A 4 17.87 22.01 2.06
CA ALA A 4 16.87 22.78 1.30
C ALA A 4 16.55 22.13 -0.06
N ILE A 5 17.57 21.57 -0.73
CA ILE A 5 17.39 20.83 -1.99
C ILE A 5 16.57 19.56 -1.76
N PHE A 6 16.87 18.82 -0.68
CA PHE A 6 16.08 17.64 -0.29
C PHE A 6 14.62 18.00 0.02
N GLY A 7 14.37 19.07 0.79
CA GLY A 7 13.03 19.53 1.11
C GLY A 7 12.22 19.98 -0.11
N VAL A 8 12.85 20.70 -1.06
CA VAL A 8 12.18 21.09 -2.31
C VAL A 8 11.88 19.87 -3.18
N GLY A 9 12.83 18.94 -3.30
CA GLY A 9 12.65 17.71 -4.07
C GLY A 9 11.53 16.83 -3.52
N SER A 10 11.42 16.70 -2.19
CA SER A 10 10.36 15.92 -1.55
C SER A 10 8.99 16.57 -1.71
N LEU A 11 8.87 17.90 -1.56
CA LEU A 11 7.61 18.62 -1.81
C LEU A 11 7.13 18.45 -3.25
N PHE A 12 8.06 18.47 -4.22
CA PHE A 12 7.74 18.19 -5.61
C PHE A 12 7.22 16.76 -5.82
N LEU A 13 7.83 15.76 -5.17
CA LEU A 13 7.36 14.37 -5.21
C LEU A 13 5.96 14.21 -4.58
N VAL A 14 5.71 14.89 -3.45
CA VAL A 14 4.38 14.91 -2.81
C VAL A 14 3.35 15.53 -3.74
N ALA A 15 3.68 16.64 -4.42
CA ALA A 15 2.78 17.28 -5.37
C ALA A 15 2.45 16.38 -6.56
N ILE A 16 3.45 15.71 -7.16
CA ILE A 16 3.24 14.72 -8.21
C ILE A 16 2.34 13.60 -7.72
N LEU A 17 2.60 13.07 -6.52
CA LEU A 17 1.81 11.99 -5.96
C LEU A 17 0.35 12.40 -5.76
N VAL A 18 0.10 13.59 -5.21
CA VAL A 18 -1.27 14.12 -5.02
C VAL A 18 -1.96 14.27 -6.38
N PHE A 19 -1.26 14.82 -7.37
CA PHE A 19 -1.77 14.91 -8.74
C PHE A 19 -2.14 13.53 -9.30
N LEU A 20 -1.25 12.54 -9.21
CA LEU A 20 -1.49 11.18 -9.68
C LEU A 20 -2.65 10.54 -8.92
N LEU A 21 -2.69 10.66 -7.59
CA LEU A 21 -3.78 10.14 -6.77
C LEU A 21 -5.12 10.70 -7.25
N VAL A 22 -5.24 12.02 -7.37
CA VAL A 22 -6.48 12.67 -7.85
C VAL A 22 -6.83 12.22 -9.26
N HIS A 23 -5.85 12.17 -10.17
CA HIS A 23 -6.03 11.72 -11.54
C HIS A 23 -6.61 10.30 -11.60
N PHE A 24 -5.97 9.33 -10.94
CA PHE A 24 -6.40 7.93 -10.94
C PHE A 24 -7.71 7.70 -10.18
N MET A 25 -8.05 8.53 -9.19
CA MET A 25 -9.36 8.47 -8.54
C MET A 25 -10.49 8.98 -9.44
N ARG A 26 -10.21 9.92 -10.35
CA ARG A 26 -11.23 10.54 -11.24
C ARG A 26 -11.59 9.73 -12.49
N ILE A 27 -10.74 8.80 -12.93
CA ILE A 27 -11.00 7.97 -14.12
C ILE A 27 -12.17 7.01 -13.86
N LYS A 28 -13.31 7.16 -14.54
CA LYS A 28 -14.53 6.38 -14.26
C LYS A 28 -14.56 4.98 -14.90
N THR A 29 -14.03 4.83 -16.11
CA THR A 29 -14.08 3.58 -16.90
C THR A 29 -12.70 3.26 -17.47
N PRO A 30 -11.79 2.71 -16.65
CA PRO A 30 -10.49 2.29 -17.14
C PRO A 30 -10.59 0.97 -17.92
N GLU A 31 -9.89 0.88 -19.06
CA GLU A 31 -9.79 -0.33 -19.88
C GLU A 31 -9.28 -1.54 -19.08
N ARG A 32 -8.44 -1.28 -18.06
CA ARG A 32 -7.88 -2.27 -17.13
C ARG A 32 -8.49 -2.13 -15.73
N GLY A 33 -9.77 -2.49 -15.62
CA GLY A 33 -10.60 -2.26 -14.43
C GLY A 33 -9.98 -2.69 -13.10
N ILE A 34 -9.34 -3.86 -13.05
CA ILE A 34 -8.79 -4.44 -11.82
C ILE A 34 -7.41 -3.88 -11.49
N PHE A 35 -6.52 -3.75 -12.47
CA PHE A 35 -5.21 -3.16 -12.24
C PHE A 35 -5.32 -1.69 -11.81
N HIS A 36 -6.25 -0.95 -12.41
CA HIS A 36 -6.56 0.43 -12.01
C HIS A 36 -7.02 0.53 -10.56
N LEU A 37 -7.83 -0.42 -10.08
CA LEU A 37 -8.25 -0.46 -8.70
C LEU A 37 -7.05 -0.60 -7.76
N SER A 38 -6.11 -1.49 -8.07
CA SER A 38 -4.86 -1.62 -7.33
C SER A 38 -4.03 -0.33 -7.32
N ILE A 39 -3.97 0.40 -8.44
CA ILE A 39 -3.28 1.70 -8.50
C ILE A 39 -3.89 2.70 -7.52
N ARG A 40 -5.22 2.79 -7.43
CA ARG A 40 -5.88 3.69 -6.48
C ARG A 40 -5.50 3.42 -5.04
N TYR A 41 -5.52 2.14 -4.63
CA TYR A 41 -5.11 1.75 -3.28
C TYR A 41 -3.63 1.99 -3.03
N ALA A 42 -2.77 1.71 -4.02
CA ALA A 42 -1.34 1.94 -3.90
C ALA A 42 -1.03 3.43 -3.74
N LEU A 43 -1.59 4.29 -4.59
CA LEU A 43 -1.42 5.74 -4.49
C LEU A 43 -1.98 6.29 -3.17
N PHE A 44 -3.11 5.77 -2.68
CA PHE A 44 -3.66 6.16 -1.39
C PHE A 44 -2.73 5.76 -0.22
N SER A 45 -2.17 4.55 -0.26
CA SER A 45 -1.20 4.08 0.73
C SER A 45 0.08 4.92 0.73
N VAL A 46 0.59 5.27 -0.44
CA VAL A 46 1.76 6.15 -0.58
C VAL A 46 1.43 7.55 -0.09
N PHE A 47 0.22 8.05 -0.31
CA PHE A 47 -0.22 9.34 0.24
C PHE A 47 -0.17 9.34 1.78
N LEU A 48 -0.68 8.28 2.43
CA LEU A 48 -0.56 8.13 3.89
C LEU A 48 0.91 8.06 4.34
N ALA A 49 1.78 7.40 3.57
CA ALA A 49 3.22 7.34 3.84
C ALA A 49 3.87 8.73 3.82
N ASN A 50 3.42 9.60 2.91
CA ASN A 50 3.91 10.97 2.79
C ASN A 50 3.40 11.87 3.92
N LEU A 51 2.22 11.61 4.48
CA LEU A 51 1.80 12.28 5.72
C LEU A 51 2.77 11.96 6.87
N GLY A 52 3.21 10.71 7.00
CA GLY A 52 4.25 10.33 7.96
C GLY A 52 5.58 11.02 7.71
N TRP A 53 5.96 11.22 6.44
CA TRP A 53 7.16 11.99 6.09
C TRP A 53 7.06 13.46 6.48
N LEU A 54 5.91 14.11 6.25
CA LEU A 54 5.68 15.48 6.69
C LEU A 54 5.82 15.65 8.20
N VAL A 55 5.38 14.66 8.98
CA VAL A 55 5.62 14.63 10.43
C VAL A 55 7.13 14.55 10.73
N MET A 56 7.86 13.65 10.08
CA MET A 56 9.31 13.54 10.29
C MET A 56 10.07 14.82 9.93
N ASP A 57 9.68 15.50 8.86
CA ASP A 57 10.27 16.77 8.45
C ASP A 57 9.94 17.89 9.44
N ALA A 58 8.68 17.98 9.90
CA ALA A 58 8.26 18.99 10.88
C ALA A 58 9.03 18.87 12.22
N PHE A 59 9.28 17.64 12.68
CA PHE A 59 10.03 17.39 13.91
C PHE A 59 11.55 17.23 13.69
N GLN A 60 12.03 17.36 12.45
CA GLN A 60 13.43 17.13 12.06
C GLN A 60 13.98 15.79 12.61
N GLY A 61 13.15 14.75 12.62
CA GLY A 61 13.46 13.48 13.27
C GLY A 61 12.50 12.36 12.90
N ARG A 62 12.97 11.11 12.98
CA ARG A 62 12.15 9.93 12.66
C ARG A 62 11.25 9.45 13.81
N TYR A 63 11.50 9.96 15.01
CA TYR A 63 10.85 9.51 16.23
C TYR A 63 9.80 10.50 16.74
N ILE A 64 8.72 9.97 17.30
CA ILE A 64 7.76 10.71 18.12
C ILE A 64 7.57 9.95 19.44
N GLY A 65 7.40 10.69 20.54
CA GLY A 65 7.36 10.11 21.88
C GLY A 65 8.65 9.36 22.22
N GLU A 66 8.53 8.27 22.98
CA GLU A 66 9.69 7.51 23.45
C GLU A 66 10.31 6.63 22.35
N THR A 67 9.48 5.89 21.60
CA THR A 67 9.96 4.85 20.67
C THR A 67 9.22 4.77 19.34
N GLY A 68 8.19 5.60 19.12
CA GLY A 68 7.42 5.61 17.88
C GLY A 68 8.26 6.05 16.69
N ASN A 69 8.41 5.21 15.66
CA ASN A 69 9.28 5.48 14.51
C ASN A 69 8.51 5.50 13.18
N PHE A 70 8.36 6.70 12.61
CA PHE A 70 7.61 6.91 11.37
C PHE A 70 8.29 6.32 10.13
N ILE A 71 9.54 5.87 10.21
CA ILE A 71 10.21 5.20 9.10
C ILE A 71 9.50 3.91 8.69
N VAL A 72 8.87 3.20 9.64
CA VAL A 72 8.14 1.97 9.34
C VAL A 72 6.86 2.28 8.59
N LEU A 73 6.12 3.31 9.02
CA LEU A 73 4.93 3.80 8.31
C LEU A 73 5.29 4.22 6.89
N HIS A 74 6.37 5.01 6.74
CA HIS A 74 6.86 5.46 5.45
C HIS A 74 7.22 4.29 4.54
N GLY A 75 8.06 3.35 5.02
CA GLY A 75 8.46 2.17 4.26
C GLY A 75 7.26 1.31 3.84
N LEU A 76 6.38 0.96 4.79
CA LEU A 76 5.21 0.12 4.52
C LEU A 76 4.25 0.77 3.50
N GLY A 77 4.03 2.08 3.62
CA GLY A 77 3.19 2.80 2.67
C GLY A 77 3.77 2.87 1.26
N PHE A 78 5.08 3.03 1.11
CA PHE A 78 5.75 3.00 -0.21
C PHE A 78 5.80 1.59 -0.82
N HIS A 79 5.99 0.55 -0.01
CA HIS A 79 5.92 -0.83 -0.48
C HIS A 79 4.54 -1.23 -1.02
N ALA A 80 3.48 -0.45 -0.75
CA ALA A 80 2.16 -0.64 -1.35
C ALA A 80 2.19 -0.58 -2.90
N LEU A 81 3.12 0.20 -3.48
CA LEU A 81 3.33 0.23 -4.94
C LEU A 81 3.72 -1.15 -5.48
N GLN A 82 4.50 -1.92 -4.74
CA GLN A 82 4.87 -3.28 -5.15
C GLN A 82 3.76 -4.26 -4.75
N ALA A 83 3.33 -4.20 -3.50
CA ALA A 83 2.43 -5.17 -2.90
C ALA A 83 1.02 -5.18 -3.53
N LEU A 84 0.45 -4.00 -3.80
CA LEU A 84 -0.94 -3.88 -4.24
C LEU A 84 -1.08 -3.94 -5.76
N LEU A 85 -0.12 -3.37 -6.50
CA LEU A 85 -0.09 -3.49 -7.96
C LEU A 85 0.09 -4.94 -8.41
N LEU A 86 0.89 -5.73 -7.67
CA LEU A 86 1.09 -7.14 -7.99
C LEU A 86 -0.21 -7.96 -7.90
N ILE A 87 -1.06 -7.70 -6.90
CA ILE A 87 -2.38 -8.36 -6.79
C ILE A 87 -3.22 -8.07 -8.04
N GLY A 88 -3.35 -6.79 -8.42
CA GLY A 88 -4.16 -6.39 -9.57
C GLY A 88 -3.64 -6.99 -10.87
N TRP A 89 -2.32 -7.00 -11.05
CA TRP A 89 -1.68 -7.55 -12.25
C TRP A 89 -1.84 -9.07 -12.37
N LEU A 90 -1.71 -9.81 -11.27
CA LEU A 90 -1.92 -11.27 -11.26
C LEU A 90 -3.37 -11.62 -11.56
N LEU A 91 -4.32 -10.91 -10.95
CA LEU A 91 -5.74 -11.18 -11.11
C LEU A 91 -6.24 -10.81 -12.50
N GLU A 92 -5.78 -9.71 -13.08
CA GLU A 92 -6.10 -9.32 -14.47
C GLU A 92 -5.67 -10.39 -15.48
N LYS A 93 -4.61 -11.15 -15.19
CA LYS A 93 -4.12 -12.28 -16.01
C LYS A 93 -4.72 -13.62 -15.61
N SER A 94 -5.62 -13.66 -14.64
CA SER A 94 -6.28 -14.88 -14.20
C SER A 94 -7.54 -15.17 -15.05
N LYS A 95 -8.06 -16.39 -14.96
CA LYS A 95 -9.34 -16.78 -15.58
C LYS A 95 -10.55 -16.54 -14.66
N LEU A 96 -10.37 -15.84 -13.54
CA LEU A 96 -11.47 -15.54 -12.64
C LEU A 96 -12.43 -14.54 -13.28
N HIS A 97 -13.72 -14.64 -12.96
CA HIS A 97 -14.70 -13.64 -13.36
C HIS A 97 -14.45 -12.29 -12.66
N ASP A 98 -14.73 -11.20 -13.36
CA ASP A 98 -14.49 -9.81 -12.95
C ASP A 98 -14.96 -9.48 -11.53
N GLN A 99 -16.16 -9.94 -11.15
CA GLN A 99 -16.70 -9.72 -9.80
C GLN A 99 -15.78 -10.32 -8.72
N LYS A 100 -15.26 -11.53 -8.95
CA LYS A 100 -14.38 -12.22 -8.02
C LYS A 100 -12.99 -11.59 -8.00
N GLN A 101 -12.46 -11.19 -9.15
CA GLN A 101 -11.20 -10.43 -9.22
C GLN A 101 -11.30 -9.15 -8.39
N ARG A 102 -12.37 -8.37 -8.59
CA ARG A 102 -12.63 -7.12 -7.86
C ARG A 102 -12.73 -7.35 -6.36
N MET A 103 -13.48 -8.36 -5.92
CA MET A 103 -13.61 -8.71 -4.51
C MET A 103 -12.24 -9.05 -3.88
N ILE A 104 -11.45 -9.90 -4.53
CA ILE A 104 -10.13 -10.30 -4.04
C ILE A 104 -9.19 -9.08 -3.94
N THR A 105 -9.18 -8.22 -4.98
CA THR A 105 -8.40 -6.98 -4.97
C THR A 105 -8.80 -6.06 -3.82
N HIS A 106 -10.10 -5.81 -3.62
CA HIS A 106 -10.57 -4.99 -2.50
C HIS A 106 -10.16 -5.56 -1.15
N THR A 107 -10.33 -6.87 -0.94
CA THR A 107 -9.97 -7.51 0.33
C THR A 107 -8.47 -7.36 0.63
N GLY A 108 -7.60 -7.71 -0.32
CA GLY A 108 -6.15 -7.61 -0.12
C GLY A 108 -5.67 -6.17 0.06
N CYS A 109 -6.16 -5.25 -0.77
CA CYS A 109 -5.75 -3.84 -0.69
C CYS A 109 -6.29 -3.14 0.56
N THR A 110 -7.50 -3.47 0.99
CA THR A 110 -8.09 -2.92 2.22
C THR A 110 -7.36 -3.45 3.45
N ALA A 111 -7.02 -4.75 3.49
CA ALA A 111 -6.23 -5.32 4.58
C ALA A 111 -4.88 -4.59 4.75
N TRP A 112 -4.14 -4.39 3.64
CA TRP A 112 -2.90 -3.61 3.67
C TRP A 112 -3.11 -2.17 4.16
N THR A 113 -4.14 -1.49 3.66
CA THR A 113 -4.45 -0.11 4.04
C THR A 113 -4.80 -0.01 5.53
N ILE A 114 -5.55 -0.98 6.08
CA ILE A 114 -5.85 -1.05 7.52
C ILE A 114 -4.56 -1.25 8.32
N ALA A 115 -3.65 -2.12 7.87
CA ALA A 115 -2.35 -2.31 8.53
C ALA A 115 -1.55 -0.99 8.59
N ILE A 116 -1.56 -0.19 7.52
CA ILE A 116 -0.95 1.16 7.50
C ILE A 116 -1.61 2.07 8.56
N PHE A 117 -2.94 2.12 8.65
CA PHE A 117 -3.63 2.94 9.64
C PHE A 117 -3.30 2.53 11.08
N ILE A 118 -3.22 1.22 11.35
CA ILE A 118 -2.86 0.70 12.68
C ILE A 118 -1.42 1.08 13.03
N VAL A 119 -0.48 0.92 12.09
CA VAL A 119 0.92 1.34 12.25
C VAL A 119 1.04 2.84 12.48
N ALA A 120 0.29 3.65 11.72
CA ALA A 120 0.25 5.09 11.90
C ALA A 120 -0.24 5.47 13.29
N HIS A 121 -1.31 4.82 13.76
CA HIS A 121 -1.86 5.05 15.09
C HIS A 121 -0.86 4.67 16.20
N GLN A 122 -0.35 3.44 16.20
CA GLN A 122 0.66 2.95 17.17
C GLN A 122 1.88 3.88 17.23
N THR A 123 2.35 4.32 16.07
CA THR A 123 3.49 5.24 15.97
C THR A 123 3.14 6.62 16.51
N SER A 124 1.97 7.17 16.18
CA SER A 124 1.54 8.51 16.60
C SER A 124 1.39 8.67 18.11
N ILE A 125 1.06 7.59 18.83
CA ILE A 125 1.01 7.56 20.30
C ILE A 125 2.38 7.33 20.95
N GLY A 126 3.47 7.40 20.17
CA GLY A 126 4.83 7.34 20.67
C GLY A 126 5.38 5.93 20.93
N LYS A 127 4.68 4.90 20.46
CA LYS A 127 5.04 3.49 20.70
C LYS A 127 5.65 2.82 19.48
N THR A 128 6.59 1.91 19.72
CA THR A 128 7.19 1.08 18.67
C THR A 128 6.19 0.07 18.11
N VAL A 129 6.27 -0.19 16.80
CA VAL A 129 5.50 -1.25 16.12
C VAL A 129 5.96 -2.66 16.47
N PHE A 130 7.09 -2.79 17.18
CA PHE A 130 7.65 -4.08 17.61
C PHE A 130 7.27 -4.46 19.05
N GLU A 131 6.44 -3.66 19.71
CA GLU A 131 5.92 -3.96 21.04
C GLU A 131 4.91 -5.11 20.97
N ILE A 132 4.91 -6.01 21.96
CA ILE A 132 3.85 -7.03 22.08
C ILE A 132 2.60 -6.36 22.64
N SER A 133 1.75 -5.84 21.75
CA SER A 133 0.48 -5.23 22.10
C SER A 133 -0.58 -5.48 21.02
N VAL A 134 -1.81 -5.03 21.27
CA VAL A 134 -2.96 -5.27 20.39
C VAL A 134 -2.71 -4.72 18.98
N PHE A 135 -2.12 -3.53 18.84
CA PHE A 135 -1.96 -2.90 17.52
C PHE A 135 -0.96 -3.62 16.61
N PRO A 136 0.25 -4.00 17.05
CA PRO A 136 1.15 -4.84 16.25
C PRO A 136 0.56 -6.21 15.91
N LEU A 137 -0.16 -6.86 16.84
CA LEU A 137 -0.84 -8.12 16.57
C LEU A 137 -1.92 -7.98 15.47
N LEU A 138 -2.72 -6.92 15.52
CA LEU A 138 -3.68 -6.61 14.46
C LEU A 138 -2.99 -6.28 13.14
N THR A 139 -1.88 -5.54 13.17
CA THR A 139 -1.07 -5.26 11.98
C THR A 139 -0.62 -6.55 11.31
N VAL A 140 -0.03 -7.47 12.08
CA VAL A 140 0.38 -8.80 11.58
C VAL A 140 -0.82 -9.57 11.02
N PHE A 141 -1.95 -9.58 11.72
CA PHE A 141 -3.18 -10.24 11.25
C PHE A 141 -3.62 -9.73 9.87
N PHE A 142 -3.67 -8.41 9.66
CA PHE A 142 -4.04 -7.83 8.36
C PHE A 142 -2.99 -8.06 7.28
N LEU A 143 -1.69 -8.05 7.63
CA LEU A 143 -0.63 -8.41 6.69
C LEU A 143 -0.71 -9.90 6.28
N LEU A 144 -1.12 -10.78 7.19
CA LEU A 144 -1.38 -12.19 6.87
C LEU A 144 -2.59 -12.35 5.93
N ILE A 145 -3.66 -11.58 6.12
CA ILE A 145 -4.77 -11.55 5.16
C ILE A 145 -4.28 -11.13 3.76
N TRP A 146 -3.50 -10.05 3.68
CA TRP A 146 -2.89 -9.64 2.42
C TRP A 146 -2.01 -10.75 1.81
N LEU A 147 -1.20 -11.41 2.64
CA LEU A 147 -0.33 -12.51 2.21
C LEU A 147 -1.11 -13.68 1.60
N LEU A 148 -2.21 -14.07 2.24
CA LEU A 148 -3.10 -15.12 1.73
C LEU A 148 -3.73 -14.71 0.39
N ILE A 149 -4.12 -13.44 0.25
CA ILE A 149 -4.69 -12.90 -0.99
C ILE A 149 -3.67 -12.92 -2.13
N ILE A 150 -2.42 -12.50 -1.89
CA ILE A 150 -1.40 -12.51 -2.95
C ILE A 150 -1.03 -13.94 -3.37
N ILE A 151 -0.91 -14.87 -2.42
CA ILE A 151 -0.68 -16.29 -2.70
C ILE A 151 -1.84 -16.86 -3.53
N HIS A 152 -3.09 -16.59 -3.13
CA HIS A 152 -4.26 -17.03 -3.89
C HIS A 152 -4.27 -16.46 -5.31
N SER A 153 -4.01 -15.16 -5.46
CA SER A 153 -3.94 -14.48 -6.77
C SER A 153 -2.87 -15.10 -7.66
N PHE A 154 -1.70 -15.43 -7.09
CA PHE A 154 -0.62 -16.09 -7.80
C PHE A 154 -1.00 -17.51 -8.26
N ILE A 155 -1.66 -18.31 -7.42
CA ILE A 155 -2.16 -19.64 -7.79
C ILE A 155 -3.13 -19.53 -8.97
N GLN A 156 -4.06 -18.58 -8.94
CA GLN A 156 -5.05 -18.39 -10.02
C GLN A 156 -4.39 -17.99 -11.34
N TYR A 157 -3.38 -17.13 -11.29
CA TYR A 157 -2.53 -16.80 -12.44
C TYR A 157 -1.83 -18.06 -12.99
N MET A 158 -1.22 -18.88 -12.14
CA MET A 158 -0.52 -20.09 -12.57
C MET A 158 -1.47 -21.11 -13.22
N LEU A 159 -2.69 -21.26 -12.69
CA LEU A 159 -3.72 -22.13 -13.26
C LEU A 159 -4.17 -21.63 -14.64
N ALA A 160 -4.32 -20.32 -14.81
CA ALA A 160 -4.65 -19.72 -16.11
C ALA A 160 -3.58 -20.04 -17.16
N ASN A 161 -2.30 -19.88 -16.83
CA ASN A 161 -1.18 -20.07 -17.76
C ASN A 161 -0.89 -21.54 -18.11
N ARG A 162 -1.26 -22.51 -17.26
CA ARG A 162 -1.11 -23.94 -17.58
C ARG A 162 -2.05 -24.38 -18.69
N SER A 163 -3.27 -23.85 -18.70
CA SER A 163 -4.31 -24.22 -19.67
C SER A 163 -4.16 -23.61 -21.07
N THR A 164 -3.17 -22.74 -21.28
CA THR A 164 -2.90 -22.08 -22.58
C THR A 164 -1.66 -22.61 -23.29
N ARG A 165 -0.96 -23.61 -22.73
CA ARG A 165 0.16 -24.26 -23.42
C ARG A 165 -0.39 -25.38 -24.31
N PRO A 166 -0.18 -25.35 -25.64
CA PRO A 166 -0.46 -26.51 -26.48
C PRO A 166 0.49 -27.65 -26.06
N HIS A 167 -0.05 -28.86 -26.00
CA HIS A 167 0.70 -30.10 -25.79
C HIS A 167 1.61 -30.39 -26.99
#